data_AF-Q86XN0-F1
#
_entry.id   AF-Q86XN0-F1
#
_cell.length_a   1.000
_cell.length_b   1.000
_cell.length_c   1.000
_cell.angle_alpha   90.00
_cell.angle_beta   90.00
_cell.angle_gamma   90.00
#
_symmetry.space_group_name_H-M   'P 1'
#
loop_
_entity.id
_entity.type
_entity.pdbx_description
1 polymer ?
#
loop_
_entity_poly.entity_id
_entity_poly.type
_entity_poly.pdbx_seq_one_letter_code
_entity_poly.pdbx_strand_id
1 'polypeptide(L)'
;GRGGCGGGNDSPGRSPPVRGHTAHCPGSLREFVEREVIDFARRNPGVVIYVNSRPCCVPRVVAEYINGAVREESIHCKSVEEISTLVQKLADQSGLDVIRIRKPFHTDNPSIQGQWHPFTNKPTTFRGLRPREVQDPAPAQVQAQ
;
A
#
# COMPACT_ATOMS: atom_id res chain seq x y z
N GLY A 1 -39.03 52.64 54.54
CA GLY A 1 -39.70 51.50 53.88
C GLY A 1 -39.18 51.36 52.47
N ARG A 2 -39.01 50.08 52.02
CA ARG A 2 -38.83 49.58 50.63
C ARG A 2 -37.57 50.14 49.91
N GLY A 3 -36.63 49.38 49.37
CA GLY A 3 -36.56 47.99 48.89
C GLY A 3 -35.91 48.01 47.48
N GLY A 4 -35.06 47.03 47.12
CA GLY A 4 -34.73 46.76 45.70
C GLY A 4 -33.28 46.38 45.39
N CYS A 5 -33.09 45.16 44.88
CA CYS A 5 -31.84 44.44 44.59
C CYS A 5 -31.28 44.68 43.18
N GLY A 6 -30.06 44.16 42.95
CA GLY A 6 -29.53 43.71 41.66
C GLY A 6 -28.29 44.49 41.20
N GLY A 7 -27.19 43.90 40.76
CA GLY A 7 -26.83 42.53 40.43
C GLY A 7 -25.47 42.65 39.74
N GLY A 8 -24.49 41.84 40.17
CA GLY A 8 -23.14 41.87 39.62
C GLY A 8 -23.10 41.41 38.15
N ASN A 9 -22.00 41.74 37.48
CA ASN A 9 -21.41 40.98 36.37
C ASN A 9 -19.97 41.47 36.15
N ASP A 10 -19.04 40.98 36.97
CA ASP A 10 -17.63 40.92 36.61
C ASP A 10 -17.47 39.89 35.50
N SER A 11 -17.14 40.34 34.29
CA SER A 11 -16.76 39.46 33.18
C SER A 11 -15.25 39.28 33.17
N PRO A 12 -14.70 38.06 33.36
CA PRO A 12 -13.28 37.83 33.20
C PRO A 12 -12.95 37.66 31.71
N GLY A 13 -12.45 38.74 31.09
CA GLY A 13 -12.03 38.77 29.70
C GLY A 13 -10.68 38.10 29.48
N ARG A 14 -10.73 36.83 29.05
CA ARG A 14 -9.77 36.15 28.14
C ARG A 14 -8.29 36.21 28.51
N SER A 15 -7.81 35.12 29.10
CA SER A 15 -6.40 34.73 29.05
C SER A 15 -5.89 34.72 27.60
N PRO A 16 -4.64 35.14 27.33
CA PRO A 16 -4.04 35.00 26.00
C PRO A 16 -3.98 33.51 25.63
N PRO A 17 -4.00 33.15 24.33
CA PRO A 17 -3.80 31.78 23.92
C PRO A 17 -2.44 31.33 24.44
N VAL A 18 -2.45 30.36 25.36
CA VAL A 18 -1.25 29.65 25.79
C VAL A 18 -0.61 29.17 24.50
N ARG A 19 0.58 29.71 24.16
CA ARG A 19 1.44 29.07 23.15
C ARG A 19 1.62 27.66 23.65
N GLY A 20 0.90 26.72 23.02
CA GLY A 20 1.17 25.31 23.20
C GLY A 20 2.66 25.17 23.01
N HIS A 21 3.34 24.62 24.01
CA HIS A 21 4.74 24.24 23.88
C HIS A 21 4.76 23.16 22.79
N THR A 22 4.84 23.59 21.54
CA THR A 22 5.17 22.71 20.42
C THR A 22 6.56 22.22 20.76
N ALA A 23 6.66 20.91 21.05
CA ALA A 23 7.94 20.24 21.19
C ALA A 23 8.86 20.75 20.08
N HIS A 24 9.92 21.46 20.47
CA HIS A 24 10.87 22.00 19.53
C HIS A 24 11.66 20.81 19.00
N CYS A 25 11.14 20.21 17.95
CA CYS A 25 11.85 19.14 17.28
C CYS A 25 12.98 19.78 16.49
N PRO A 26 14.23 19.44 16.80
CA PRO A 26 15.39 20.06 16.16
C PRO A 26 15.31 19.88 14.64
N GLY A 27 15.89 20.81 13.90
CA GLY A 27 15.77 20.96 12.45
C GLY A 27 16.40 19.85 11.59
N SER A 28 16.27 18.59 11.99
CA SER A 28 16.80 17.41 11.30
C SER A 28 16.38 17.32 9.82
N LEU A 29 15.13 17.71 9.48
CA LEU A 29 14.72 17.79 8.08
C LEU A 29 15.53 18.83 7.30
N ARG A 30 15.81 19.98 7.92
CA ARG A 30 16.58 21.02 7.26
C ARG A 30 18.01 20.55 7.01
N GLU A 31 18.61 19.87 7.99
CA GLU A 31 19.91 19.23 7.84
C GLU A 31 19.93 18.16 6.74
N PHE A 32 18.89 17.33 6.65
CA PHE A 32 18.71 16.36 5.56
C PHE A 32 18.66 17.05 4.18
N VAL A 33 17.92 18.15 4.05
CA VAL A 33 17.83 18.91 2.79
C VAL A 33 19.17 19.59 2.45
N GLU A 34 19.94 20.01 3.44
CA GLU A 34 21.23 20.68 3.22
C GLU A 34 22.34 19.70 2.80
N ARG A 35 22.33 18.46 3.30
CA ARG A 35 23.43 17.49 3.09
C ARG A 35 23.07 16.28 2.24
N GLU A 36 21.95 15.64 2.52
CA GLU A 36 21.66 14.28 2.03
C GLU A 36 20.82 14.26 0.74
N VAL A 37 19.90 15.23 0.58
CA VAL A 37 18.93 15.20 -0.53
C VAL A 37 19.59 15.29 -1.91
N ILE A 38 20.69 16.04 -2.03
CA ILE A 38 21.41 16.23 -3.30
C ILE A 38 22.07 14.92 -3.71
N ASP A 39 22.72 14.24 -2.77
CA ASP A 39 23.37 12.95 -3.05
C ASP A 39 22.34 11.84 -3.28
N PHE A 40 21.20 11.89 -2.61
CA PHE A 40 20.08 11.01 -2.92
C PHE A 40 19.54 11.23 -4.34
N ALA A 41 19.37 12.48 -4.80
CA ALA A 41 18.94 12.79 -6.16
C ALA A 41 19.95 12.34 -7.22
N ARG A 42 21.25 12.47 -6.94
CA ARG A 42 22.32 11.98 -7.82
C ARG A 42 22.32 10.45 -7.96
N ARG A 43 22.04 9.73 -6.88
CA ARG A 43 21.90 8.26 -6.89
C ARG A 43 20.65 7.78 -7.63
N ASN A 44 19.60 8.59 -7.66
CA ASN A 44 18.30 8.24 -8.23
C ASN A 44 17.87 9.25 -9.32
N PRO A 45 18.50 9.25 -10.50
CA PRO A 45 18.21 10.24 -11.56
C PRO A 45 16.78 10.14 -12.13
N GLY A 46 16.08 9.02 -11.93
CA GLY A 46 14.69 8.85 -12.32
C GLY A 46 13.66 9.42 -11.34
N VAL A 47 14.10 9.95 -10.20
CA VAL A 47 13.24 10.51 -9.16
C VAL A 47 13.34 12.04 -9.18
N VAL A 48 12.20 12.73 -9.22
CA VAL A 48 12.13 14.19 -9.10
C VAL A 48 11.74 14.55 -7.67
N ILE A 49 12.50 15.46 -7.07
CA ILE A 49 12.31 15.87 -5.67
C ILE A 49 11.93 17.35 -5.63
N TYR A 50 10.79 17.64 -5.00
CA TYR A 50 10.33 19.00 -4.77
C TYR A 50 10.42 19.35 -3.29
N VAL A 51 11.07 20.47 -2.98
CA VAL A 51 11.18 20.99 -1.61
C VAL A 51 10.30 22.23 -1.52
N ASN A 52 9.19 22.11 -0.77
CA ASN A 52 8.33 23.24 -0.45
C ASN A 52 8.61 23.73 0.97
N SER A 53 9.49 24.72 1.10
CA SER A 53 9.78 25.37 2.38
C SER A 53 8.64 26.32 2.76
N ARG A 54 7.75 25.85 3.63
CA ARG A 54 6.63 26.63 4.15
C ARG A 54 6.51 26.48 5.67
N PRO A 55 6.03 27.51 6.39
CA PRO A 55 5.72 27.37 7.81
C PRO A 55 4.73 26.21 8.02
N CYS A 56 5.15 25.18 8.72
CA CYS A 56 4.31 24.02 9.04
C CYS A 56 4.68 23.45 10.41
N CYS A 57 3.68 22.92 11.14
CA CYS A 57 3.90 22.31 12.45
C CYS A 57 4.44 20.88 12.33
N VAL A 58 4.03 20.16 11.27
CA VAL A 58 4.34 18.75 11.04
C VAL A 58 4.85 18.61 9.61
N PRO A 59 6.16 18.41 9.41
CA PRO A 59 6.69 18.17 8.08
C PRO A 59 6.29 16.77 7.59
N ARG A 60 6.08 16.66 6.27
CA ARG A 60 5.63 15.44 5.60
C ARG A 60 6.39 15.23 4.31
N VAL A 61 6.60 13.95 3.97
CA VAL A 61 7.07 13.52 2.65
C VAL A 61 5.90 12.89 1.91
N VAL A 62 5.76 13.24 0.64
CA VAL A 62 4.75 12.68 -0.26
C VAL A 62 5.50 11.99 -1.39
N ALA A 63 5.32 10.68 -1.52
CA ALA A 63 5.87 9.87 -2.60
C ALA A 63 4.73 9.49 -3.56
N GLU A 64 4.87 9.92 -4.81
CA GLU A 64 3.96 9.58 -5.91
C GLU A 64 4.63 8.54 -6.80
N TYR A 65 3.89 7.47 -7.13
CA TYR A 65 4.41 6.33 -7.88
C TYR A 65 3.81 6.28 -9.29
N ILE A 66 4.48 5.59 -10.21
CA ILE A 66 4.08 5.47 -11.62
C ILE A 66 2.68 4.86 -11.78
N ASN A 67 2.28 3.97 -10.86
CA ASN A 67 0.94 3.37 -10.84
C ASN A 67 -0.17 4.33 -10.34
N GLY A 68 0.16 5.58 -10.00
CA GLY A 68 -0.76 6.57 -9.46
C GLY A 68 -0.98 6.49 -7.95
N ALA A 69 -0.32 5.56 -7.26
CA ALA A 69 -0.40 5.50 -5.81
C ALA A 69 0.33 6.71 -5.18
N VAL A 70 -0.21 7.18 -4.05
CA VAL A 70 0.38 8.27 -3.27
C VAL A 70 0.58 7.80 -1.84
N ARG A 71 1.80 7.91 -1.33
CA ARG A 71 2.14 7.61 0.06
C ARG A 71 2.61 8.88 0.76
N GLU A 72 1.85 9.28 1.77
CA GLU A 72 2.21 10.40 2.63
C GLU A 72 2.69 9.87 3.98
N GLU A 73 3.91 10.24 4.38
CA GLU A 73 4.46 9.89 5.69
C GLU A 73 4.89 11.17 6.44
N SER A 74 4.59 11.23 7.74
CA SER A 74 5.10 12.30 8.60
C SER A 74 6.56 12.04 8.95
N ILE A 75 7.35 13.12 8.96
CA ILE A 75 8.77 13.10 9.33
C ILE A 75 9.04 13.99 10.55
N HIS A 76 8.00 14.22 11.34
CA HIS A 76 8.06 15.02 12.55
C HIS A 76 8.99 14.38 13.58
N CYS A 77 9.95 15.15 14.07
CA CYS A 77 10.90 14.75 15.13
C CYS A 77 11.71 13.48 14.83
N LYS A 78 11.95 13.18 13.55
CA LYS A 78 12.84 12.08 13.13
C LYS A 78 14.28 12.57 13.01
N SER A 79 15.28 11.72 13.26
CA SER A 79 16.68 12.05 12.99
C SER A 79 16.96 12.12 11.48
N VAL A 80 18.12 12.66 11.08
CA VAL A 80 18.53 12.70 9.66
C VAL A 80 18.63 11.28 9.09
N GLU A 81 19.20 10.35 9.85
CA GLU A 81 19.38 8.94 9.47
C GLU A 81 18.04 8.22 9.31
N GLU A 82 17.09 8.48 10.21
CA GLU A 82 15.73 7.96 10.11
C GLU A 82 15.00 8.49 8.88
N ILE A 83 15.18 9.78 8.56
CA ILE A 83 14.62 10.40 7.34
C ILE A 83 15.28 9.79 6.10
N SER A 84 16.60 9.65 6.06
CA SER A 84 17.32 9.03 4.94
C SER A 84 16.87 7.59 4.70
N THR A 85 16.77 6.80 5.77
CA THR A 85 16.28 5.42 5.71
C THR A 85 14.84 5.38 5.21
N LEU A 86 14.01 6.31 5.66
CA LEU A 86 12.62 6.40 5.23
C LEU A 86 12.49 6.74 3.75
N VAL A 87 13.22 7.76 3.28
CA VAL A 87 13.19 8.19 1.87
C VAL A 87 13.73 7.09 0.98
N GLN A 88 14.79 6.38 1.39
CA GLN A 88 15.30 5.23 0.66
C GLN A 88 14.26 4.10 0.60
N LYS A 89 13.60 3.77 1.73
CA LYS A 89 12.50 2.79 1.77
C LYS A 89 11.37 3.15 0.80
N LEU A 90 10.99 4.43 0.70
CA LEU A 90 9.96 4.88 -0.24
C LEU A 90 10.43 4.74 -1.70
N ALA A 91 11.70 5.02 -1.99
CA ALA A 91 12.27 4.84 -3.33
C ALA A 91 12.33 3.36 -3.76
N ASP A 92 12.60 2.45 -2.82
CA ASP A 92 12.70 1.01 -3.07
C ASP A 92 11.32 0.33 -3.20
N GLN A 93 10.24 1.01 -2.80
CA GLN A 93 8.88 0.50 -2.89
C GLN A 93 8.26 0.68 -4.29
N SER A 94 7.33 -0.21 -4.64
CA SER A 94 6.68 -0.20 -5.96
C SER A 94 5.39 0.65 -6.03
N GLY A 95 4.93 1.18 -4.90
CA GLY A 95 3.63 1.86 -4.82
C GLY A 95 2.43 0.92 -4.73
N LEU A 96 2.63 -0.40 -4.62
CA LEU A 96 1.53 -1.33 -4.33
C LEU A 96 0.98 -1.13 -2.91
N ASP A 97 -0.23 -1.62 -2.70
CA ASP A 97 -0.85 -1.53 -1.38
C ASP A 97 -0.14 -2.38 -0.32
N VAL A 98 0.19 -1.73 0.81
CA VAL A 98 0.76 -2.39 1.99
C VAL A 98 -0.37 -3.09 2.74
N ILE A 99 -0.83 -4.18 2.14
CA ILE A 99 -1.86 -5.07 2.68
C ILE A 99 -1.31 -6.49 2.77
N ARG A 100 -2.07 -7.38 3.40
CA ARG A 100 -1.66 -8.77 3.57
C ARG A 100 -1.48 -9.47 2.20
N ILE A 101 -0.23 -9.81 1.89
CA ILE A 101 0.11 -10.66 0.75
C ILE A 101 -0.34 -12.09 1.05
N ARG A 102 -1.14 -12.69 0.16
CA ARG A 102 -1.71 -14.04 0.36
C ARG A 102 -0.71 -15.14 0.05
N LYS A 103 0.08 -14.98 -1.02
CA LYS A 103 1.08 -15.94 -1.47
C LYS A 103 2.39 -15.17 -1.69
N PRO A 104 3.52 -15.57 -1.09
CA PRO A 104 4.80 -14.88 -1.24
C PRO A 104 5.50 -15.16 -2.58
N PHE A 105 4.83 -15.87 -3.49
CA PHE A 105 5.32 -16.18 -4.83
C PHE A 105 4.19 -15.95 -5.84
N HIS A 106 4.58 -15.59 -7.05
CA HIS A 106 3.71 -15.43 -8.21
C HIS A 106 4.43 -16.01 -9.42
N THR A 107 3.69 -16.76 -10.24
CA THR A 107 4.16 -17.28 -11.53
C THR A 107 2.98 -17.30 -12.48
N ASP A 108 3.18 -16.77 -13.69
CA ASP A 108 2.20 -16.85 -14.77
C ASP A 108 2.19 -18.24 -15.43
N ASN A 109 3.26 -19.01 -15.26
CA ASN A 109 3.45 -20.33 -15.84
C ASN A 109 3.72 -21.38 -14.74
N PRO A 110 2.67 -21.90 -14.07
CA PRO A 110 2.83 -22.79 -12.93
C PRO A 110 3.27 -24.23 -13.27
N SER A 111 3.10 -24.68 -14.53
CA SER A 111 3.52 -26.02 -14.96
C SER A 111 4.30 -25.96 -16.29
N ILE A 112 5.30 -26.82 -16.41
CA ILE A 112 6.17 -26.95 -17.60
C ILE A 112 5.78 -28.17 -18.45
N GLN A 113 5.38 -29.28 -17.84
CA GLN A 113 5.09 -30.56 -18.52
C GLN A 113 3.59 -30.86 -18.67
N GLY A 114 2.75 -29.86 -18.41
CA GLY A 114 1.30 -30.00 -18.35
C GLY A 114 0.80 -30.05 -16.91
N GLN A 115 -0.34 -29.40 -16.67
CA GLN A 115 -0.98 -29.46 -15.35
C GLN A 115 -1.54 -30.87 -15.12
N TRP A 116 -1.36 -31.40 -13.91
CA TRP A 116 -1.96 -32.67 -13.55
C TRP A 116 -3.49 -32.61 -13.72
N HIS A 117 -4.04 -33.65 -14.34
CA HIS A 117 -5.47 -33.88 -14.43
C HIS A 117 -5.79 -35.34 -14.10
N PRO A 118 -7.06 -35.69 -13.76
CA PRO A 118 -7.40 -37.04 -13.32
C PRO A 118 -7.06 -38.18 -14.30
N PHE A 119 -6.84 -37.87 -15.57
CA PHE A 119 -6.50 -38.83 -16.62
C PHE A 119 -4.99 -38.91 -16.95
N THR A 120 -4.13 -38.09 -16.32
CA THR A 120 -2.69 -38.03 -16.66
C THR A 120 -1.98 -39.38 -16.55
N ASN A 121 -2.28 -40.15 -15.49
CA ASN A 121 -1.68 -41.47 -15.25
C ASN A 121 -2.66 -42.62 -15.49
N LYS A 122 -3.63 -42.45 -16.41
CA LYS A 122 -4.60 -43.49 -16.77
C LYS A 122 -4.35 -43.97 -18.20
N PRO A 123 -4.20 -45.29 -18.44
CA PRO A 123 -4.07 -45.79 -19.79
C PRO A 123 -5.38 -45.59 -20.56
N THR A 124 -5.28 -45.35 -21.86
CA THR A 124 -6.45 -45.27 -22.73
C THR A 124 -6.86 -46.69 -23.15
N THR A 125 -8.16 -47.01 -23.07
CA THR A 125 -8.70 -48.29 -23.55
C THR A 125 -8.74 -48.31 -25.08
N PHE A 126 -8.69 -49.50 -25.68
CA PHE A 126 -8.87 -49.63 -27.13
C PHE A 126 -10.23 -49.02 -27.56
N ARG A 127 -10.22 -48.17 -28.59
CA ARG A 127 -11.34 -47.31 -29.04
C ARG A 127 -11.94 -46.38 -27.98
N GLY A 128 -11.31 -46.20 -26.82
CA GLY A 128 -11.83 -45.33 -25.75
C GLY A 128 -13.16 -45.81 -25.15
N LEU A 129 -13.46 -47.11 -25.24
CA LEU A 129 -14.70 -47.68 -24.71
C LEU A 129 -14.78 -47.47 -23.20
N ARG A 130 -15.97 -47.08 -22.73
CA ARG A 130 -16.26 -47.00 -21.31
C ARG A 130 -16.41 -48.41 -20.72
N PRO A 131 -16.27 -48.57 -19.40
CA PRO A 131 -16.56 -49.84 -18.75
C PRO A 131 -17.98 -50.31 -19.09
N ARG A 132 -18.10 -51.56 -19.57
CA ARG A 132 -19.37 -52.23 -19.94
C ARG A 132 -20.08 -51.68 -21.19
N GLU A 133 -19.36 -50.98 -22.07
CA GLU A 133 -19.90 -50.53 -23.35
C GLU A 133 -19.77 -51.62 -24.42
N VAL A 134 -20.90 -51.98 -25.06
CA VAL A 134 -20.92 -52.95 -26.17
C VAL A 134 -20.47 -52.23 -27.44
N GLN A 135 -19.44 -52.76 -28.08
CA GLN A 135 -18.99 -52.29 -29.37
C GLN A 135 -19.92 -52.79 -30.48
N ASP A 136 -20.28 -51.91 -31.42
CA ASP A 136 -21.06 -52.20 -32.62
C ASP A 136 -22.32 -53.03 -32.30
N PRO A 137 -23.27 -52.49 -31.50
CA PRO A 137 -24.48 -53.20 -31.16
C PRO A 137 -25.22 -53.60 -32.44
N ALA A 138 -25.59 -54.89 -32.54
CA ALA A 138 -26.28 -55.42 -33.69
C ALA A 138 -27.51 -54.55 -34.04
N PRO A 139 -27.81 -54.30 -35.33
CA PRO A 139 -28.99 -53.53 -35.71
C PRO A 139 -30.21 -54.20 -35.08
N ALA A 140 -31.01 -53.42 -34.35
CA ALA A 140 -32.24 -53.90 -33.75
C ALA A 140 -33.08 -54.57 -34.85
N GLN A 141 -33.37 -55.87 -34.70
CA GLN A 141 -34.29 -56.55 -35.60
C GLN A 141 -35.67 -55.94 -35.39
N VAL A 142 -36.01 -54.95 -36.22
CA VAL A 142 -37.38 -54.48 -36.35
C VAL A 142 -38.14 -55.61 -37.03
N GLN A 143 -38.85 -56.41 -36.24
CA GLN A 143 -39.82 -57.37 -36.77
C GLN A 143 -40.93 -56.57 -37.45
N ALA A 144 -40.90 -56.52 -38.78
CA ALA A 144 -42.06 -56.13 -39.58
C ALA A 144 -43.09 -57.26 -39.48
N GLN A 145 -44.34 -56.86 -39.21
CA GLN A 145 -45.51 -57.71 -38.96
C GLN A 145 -45.82 -58.66 -40.12
#